data_AF-A0A840S2C4-F1
#
_entry.id   AF-A0A840S2C4-F1
#
_cell.length_a   1.000
_cell.length_b   1.000
_cell.length_c   1.000
_cell.angle_alpha   90.00
_cell.angle_beta   90.00
_cell.angle_gamma   90.00
#
_symmetry.space_group_name_H-M   'P 1'
#
loop_
_entity.id
_entity.type
_entity.pdbx_description
1 polymer ?
#
loop_
_entity_poly.entity_id
_entity_poly.type
_entity_poly.pdbx_seq_one_letter_code
_entity_poly.pdbx_strand_id
1 'polypeptide(L)'
;MRASALVLALTASLFATSTWAQTTPPKSAKPAKPAAAAPAAKAAESAKPRPKLMTRDELRECFARRDANAAEAKAIPEADAELVKERATVLAERDGIQTRNAEITAAEKALLADNDALLKRHAEIKEKAAEMSKKERAEAVKEYEERAASINARIEAHNAKKRAFAEEVKVFEARIEEFNKKKDALAERGDKLGDAQDAWRSECGNRPYDEKDEIALKKEAQQKEAQQKAGSQ
;
A
#
# COMPACT_ATOMS: atom_id res chain seq x y z
N MET A 1 -4.13 10.69 -33.49
CA MET A 1 -4.35 9.95 -32.23
C MET A 1 -3.88 10.84 -31.09
N ARG A 2 -4.79 11.27 -30.21
CA ARG A 2 -4.50 12.25 -29.16
C ARG A 2 -3.73 11.55 -28.02
N ALA A 3 -2.53 12.03 -27.72
CA ALA A 3 -1.77 11.62 -26.56
C ALA A 3 -2.50 12.13 -25.30
N SER A 4 -3.17 11.22 -24.59
CA SER A 4 -3.66 11.49 -23.25
C SER A 4 -2.46 11.53 -22.31
N ALA A 5 -1.97 12.74 -22.03
CA ALA A 5 -1.06 12.99 -20.93
C ALA A 5 -1.83 12.80 -19.62
N LEU A 6 -1.85 11.56 -19.10
CA LEU A 6 -2.34 11.26 -17.77
C LEU A 6 -1.23 11.60 -16.77
N VAL A 7 -1.25 12.83 -16.27
CA VAL A 7 -0.40 13.28 -15.15
C VAL A 7 -0.90 12.58 -13.89
N LEU A 8 -0.29 11.46 -13.53
CA LEU A 8 -0.51 10.82 -12.23
C LEU A 8 0.25 11.63 -11.17
N ALA A 9 -0.44 12.56 -10.52
CA ALA A 9 0.06 13.29 -9.37
C ALA A 9 0.12 12.35 -8.16
N LEU A 10 1.26 11.66 -7.99
CA LEU A 10 1.58 11.02 -6.72
C LEU A 10 2.05 12.12 -5.77
N THR A 11 1.17 12.53 -4.86
CA THR A 11 1.46 13.44 -3.76
C THR A 11 2.58 12.85 -2.89
N ALA A 12 3.77 13.41 -3.01
CA ALA A 12 4.84 13.23 -2.04
C ALA A 12 4.41 13.90 -0.73
N SER A 13 3.78 13.14 0.17
CA SER A 13 3.58 13.56 1.56
C SER A 13 4.95 13.69 2.20
N LEU A 14 5.37 14.95 2.39
CA LEU A 14 6.53 15.32 3.19
C LEU A 14 6.36 14.73 4.59
N PHE A 15 7.34 13.93 5.03
CA PHE A 15 7.55 13.65 6.43
C PHE A 15 7.94 14.96 7.12
N ALA A 16 6.98 15.61 7.76
CA ALA A 16 7.23 16.63 8.75
C ALA A 16 7.83 15.95 9.99
N THR A 17 9.14 16.10 10.18
CA THR A 17 9.80 15.75 11.44
C THR A 17 9.30 16.71 12.53
N SER A 18 8.29 16.30 13.28
CA SER A 18 7.89 17.00 14.50
C SER A 18 8.98 16.82 15.55
N THR A 19 9.83 17.83 15.72
CA THR A 19 10.69 18.01 16.89
C THR A 19 9.82 18.11 18.14
N TRP A 20 9.91 17.12 19.03
CA TRP A 20 9.28 17.19 20.35
C TRP A 20 10.06 18.16 21.21
N ALA A 21 9.47 19.31 21.50
CA ALA A 21 9.99 20.25 22.49
C ALA A 21 9.83 19.64 23.89
N GLN A 22 10.94 19.35 24.57
CA GLN A 22 10.96 19.04 26.00
C GLN A 22 10.61 20.31 26.79
N THR A 23 9.36 20.43 27.24
CA THR A 23 9.01 21.40 28.28
C THR A 23 9.35 20.80 29.65
N THR A 24 10.43 21.28 30.27
CA THR A 24 10.68 21.07 31.70
C THR A 24 9.58 21.73 32.54
N PRO A 25 8.98 21.04 33.53
CA PRO A 25 7.99 21.67 34.40
C PRO A 25 8.65 22.69 35.36
N PRO A 26 7.99 23.82 35.66
CA PRO A 26 8.49 24.77 36.64
C PRO A 26 8.39 24.20 38.06
N LYS A 27 9.45 24.45 38.83
CA LYS A 27 9.62 24.13 40.25
C LYS A 27 8.55 24.87 41.07
N SER A 28 7.54 24.15 41.56
CA SER A 28 6.51 24.72 42.42
C SER A 28 7.07 25.06 43.81
N ALA A 29 6.86 26.31 44.19
CA ALA A 29 7.19 26.86 45.50
C ALA A 29 6.29 26.28 46.61
N LYS A 30 6.88 26.12 47.78
CA LYS A 30 6.29 25.59 49.01
C LYS A 30 5.45 26.67 49.71
N PRO A 31 4.15 26.48 49.98
CA PRO A 31 3.42 27.34 50.90
C PRO A 31 3.41 26.77 52.32
N ALA A 32 3.31 27.69 53.28
CA ALA A 32 3.46 27.50 54.71
C ALA A 32 2.32 26.72 55.38
N LYS A 33 2.67 26.14 56.53
CA LYS A 33 1.83 25.38 57.46
C LYS A 33 0.90 26.31 58.25
N PRO A 34 -0.39 25.99 58.39
CA PRO A 34 -1.18 26.40 59.55
C PRO A 34 -1.54 25.21 60.46
N ALA A 35 -1.85 25.58 61.70
CA ALA A 35 -1.92 24.76 62.90
C ALA A 35 -3.09 23.76 62.96
N ALA A 36 -2.93 22.80 63.88
CA ALA A 36 -3.86 21.74 64.20
C ALA A 36 -5.19 22.25 64.78
N ALA A 37 -6.29 21.61 64.37
CA ALA A 37 -7.56 21.58 65.08
C ALA A 37 -8.02 20.12 65.23
N ALA A 38 -8.54 19.81 66.41
CA ALA A 38 -8.88 18.49 66.95
C ALA A 38 -10.13 17.85 66.28
N PRO A 39 -10.43 16.55 66.53
CA PRO A 39 -11.24 15.72 65.65
C PRO A 39 -12.74 15.86 65.92
N ALA A 40 -13.50 16.24 64.89
CA ALA A 40 -14.96 16.19 64.91
C ALA A 40 -15.46 14.89 64.27
N ALA A 41 -16.13 14.09 65.11
CA ALA A 41 -17.14 13.08 64.85
C ALA A 41 -17.23 12.43 63.45
N LYS A 42 -17.04 11.10 63.43
CA LYS A 42 -17.44 10.18 62.36
C LYS A 42 -18.91 10.40 61.98
N ALA A 43 -19.16 11.16 60.93
CA ALA A 43 -20.40 11.11 60.19
C ALA A 43 -20.32 9.87 59.27
N ALA A 44 -21.31 8.99 59.38
CA ALA A 44 -21.46 7.80 58.56
C ALA A 44 -21.46 8.21 57.08
N GLU A 45 -20.35 7.91 56.41
CA GLU A 45 -20.18 7.98 54.98
C GLU A 45 -21.24 7.04 54.37
N SER A 46 -22.23 7.63 53.69
CA SER A 46 -23.24 6.90 52.94
C SER A 46 -22.51 5.97 51.98
N ALA A 47 -22.63 4.66 52.24
CA ALA A 47 -21.98 3.62 51.48
C ALA A 47 -22.29 3.78 49.99
N LYS A 48 -21.31 4.27 49.22
CA LYS A 48 -21.39 4.23 47.75
C LYS A 48 -21.75 2.78 47.37
N PRO A 49 -22.74 2.56 46.48
CA PRO A 49 -23.07 1.23 46.01
C PRO A 49 -21.79 0.55 45.54
N ARG A 50 -21.47 -0.63 46.08
CA ARG A 50 -20.30 -1.38 45.62
C ARG A 50 -20.44 -1.60 44.12
N PRO A 51 -19.41 -1.27 43.31
CA PRO A 51 -19.49 -1.46 41.87
C PRO A 51 -19.82 -2.93 41.58
N LYS A 52 -20.82 -3.15 40.72
CA LYS A 52 -21.27 -4.50 40.37
C LYS A 52 -20.11 -5.27 39.75
N LEU A 53 -19.72 -6.37 40.40
CA LEU A 53 -18.69 -7.28 39.88
C LEU A 53 -19.15 -7.88 38.56
N MET A 54 -18.21 -8.02 37.64
CA MET A 54 -18.39 -8.76 36.41
C MET A 54 -18.64 -10.24 36.72
N THR A 55 -19.60 -10.84 36.01
CA THR A 55 -19.84 -12.28 36.07
C THR A 55 -18.72 -13.06 35.37
N ARG A 56 -18.55 -14.33 35.71
CA ARG A 56 -17.57 -15.21 35.08
C ARG A 56 -17.69 -15.26 33.55
N ASP A 57 -18.90 -15.18 33.01
CA ASP A 57 -19.13 -15.23 31.56
C ASP A 57 -18.74 -13.91 30.88
N GLU A 58 -19.11 -12.76 31.47
CA GLU A 58 -18.63 -11.46 31.01
C GLU A 58 -17.09 -11.36 31.08
N LEU A 59 -16.46 -11.91 32.13
CA LEU A 59 -15.00 -11.93 32.27
C LEU A 59 -14.33 -12.78 31.18
N ARG A 60 -14.95 -13.91 30.83
CA ARG A 60 -14.48 -14.77 29.72
C ARG A 60 -14.54 -14.02 28.40
N GLU A 61 -15.63 -13.31 28.12
CA GLU A 61 -15.79 -12.52 26.90
C GLU A 61 -14.77 -11.37 26.84
N CYS A 62 -14.56 -10.67 27.96
CA CYS A 62 -13.57 -9.60 28.06
C CYS A 62 -12.14 -10.10 27.79
N PHE A 63 -11.75 -11.27 28.31
CA PHE A 63 -10.45 -11.85 27.97
C PHE A 63 -10.36 -12.32 26.52
N ALA A 64 -11.41 -12.92 25.98
CA ALA A 64 -11.43 -13.32 24.57
C ALA A 64 -11.26 -12.13 23.63
N ARG A 65 -11.95 -11.01 23.90
CA ARG A 65 -11.80 -9.75 23.13
C ARG A 65 -10.41 -9.15 23.27
N ARG A 66 -9.83 -9.15 24.48
CA ARG A 66 -8.45 -8.69 24.70
C ARG A 66 -7.47 -9.50 23.86
N ASP A 67 -7.60 -10.82 23.89
CA ASP A 67 -6.68 -11.72 23.20
C ASP A 67 -6.85 -11.61 21.67
N ALA A 68 -8.08 -11.44 21.17
CA ALA A 68 -8.35 -11.12 19.78
C ALA A 68 -7.73 -9.78 19.35
N ASN A 69 -7.90 -8.73 20.15
CA ASN A 69 -7.27 -7.42 19.91
C ASN A 69 -5.74 -7.52 19.89
N ALA A 70 -5.14 -8.31 20.80
CA ALA A 70 -3.70 -8.52 20.84
C ALA A 70 -3.18 -9.31 19.62
N ALA A 71 -3.93 -10.33 19.19
CA ALA A 71 -3.61 -11.09 17.98
C ALA A 71 -3.66 -10.19 16.73
N GLU A 72 -4.71 -9.39 16.58
CA GLU A 72 -4.83 -8.47 15.45
C GLU A 72 -3.77 -7.36 15.48
N ALA A 73 -3.46 -6.82 16.66
CA ALA A 73 -2.37 -5.85 16.85
C ALA A 73 -1.00 -6.39 16.41
N LYS A 74 -0.79 -7.72 16.50
CA LYS A 74 0.40 -8.39 15.99
C LYS A 74 0.32 -8.65 14.48
N ALA A 75 -0.85 -9.01 13.97
CA ALA A 75 -1.04 -9.34 12.55
C ALA A 75 -0.94 -8.12 11.62
N ILE A 76 -1.35 -6.93 12.07
CA ILE A 76 -1.27 -5.69 11.27
C ILE A 76 0.16 -5.33 10.85
N PRO A 77 1.17 -5.23 11.75
CA PRO A 77 2.53 -4.90 11.34
C PRO A 77 3.18 -6.00 10.48
N GLU A 78 2.81 -7.27 10.64
CA GLU A 78 3.24 -8.35 9.75
C GLU A 78 2.69 -8.14 8.32
N ALA A 79 1.41 -7.77 8.20
CA ALA A 79 0.80 -7.44 6.91
C ALA A 79 1.36 -6.14 6.29
N ASP A 80 1.67 -5.14 7.10
CA ASP A 80 2.32 -3.90 6.65
C ASP A 80 3.71 -4.18 6.07
N ALA A 81 4.50 -5.04 6.72
CA ALA A 81 5.82 -5.43 6.23
C ALA A 81 5.75 -6.13 4.86
N GLU A 82 4.72 -6.95 4.61
CA GLU A 82 4.49 -7.54 3.29
C GLU A 82 4.08 -6.49 2.25
N LEU A 83 3.22 -5.53 2.61
CA LEU A 83 2.88 -4.41 1.72
C LEU A 83 4.09 -3.54 1.37
N VAL A 84 5.04 -3.35 2.29
CA VAL A 84 6.28 -2.61 2.00
C VAL A 84 7.12 -3.34 0.94
N LYS A 85 7.20 -4.67 1.00
CA LYS A 85 7.88 -5.49 -0.03
C LYS A 85 7.15 -5.44 -1.37
N GLU A 86 5.83 -5.57 -1.34
CA GLU A 86 4.99 -5.47 -2.54
C GLU A 86 5.15 -4.09 -3.19
N ARG A 87 5.16 -3.02 -2.40
CA ARG A 87 5.41 -1.66 -2.88
C ARG A 87 6.75 -1.52 -3.60
N ALA A 88 7.81 -2.09 -3.06
CA ALA A 88 9.13 -2.07 -3.72
C ALA A 88 9.08 -2.76 -5.09
N THR A 89 8.33 -3.86 -5.19
CA THR A 89 8.13 -4.59 -6.46
C THR A 89 7.32 -3.75 -7.46
N VAL A 90 6.22 -3.14 -7.03
CA VAL A 90 5.39 -2.26 -7.88
C VAL A 90 6.20 -1.05 -8.40
N LEU A 91 7.08 -0.49 -7.57
CA LEU A 91 7.96 0.61 -8.00
C LEU A 91 9.01 0.15 -9.02
N ALA A 92 9.62 -1.01 -8.83
CA ALA A 92 10.57 -1.56 -9.80
C ALA A 92 9.88 -1.87 -11.15
N GLU A 93 8.66 -2.41 -11.12
CA GLU A 93 7.86 -2.67 -12.33
C GLU A 93 7.49 -1.36 -13.04
N ARG A 94 7.11 -0.31 -12.30
CA ARG A 94 6.87 1.04 -12.84
C ARG A 94 8.09 1.54 -13.61
N ASP A 95 9.27 1.46 -13.01
CA ASP A 95 10.52 1.96 -13.61
C ASP A 95 10.88 1.14 -14.87
N GLY A 96 10.61 -0.16 -14.86
CA GLY A 96 10.72 -1.03 -16.04
C GLY A 96 9.75 -0.64 -17.15
N ILE A 97 8.50 -0.30 -16.83
CA ILE A 97 7.50 0.18 -17.81
C ILE A 97 7.90 1.54 -18.38
N GLN A 98 8.39 2.46 -17.55
CA GLN A 98 8.87 3.77 -18.01
C GLN A 98 10.05 3.65 -18.97
N THR A 99 11.03 2.81 -18.63
CA THR A 99 12.18 2.52 -19.50
C THR A 99 11.72 1.96 -20.85
N ARG A 100 10.86 0.94 -20.84
CA ARG A 100 10.36 0.33 -22.09
C ARG A 100 9.50 1.28 -22.92
N ASN A 101 8.71 2.15 -22.28
CA ASN A 101 7.97 3.19 -22.98
C ASN A 101 8.91 4.17 -23.72
N ALA A 102 10.02 4.54 -23.08
CA ALA A 102 11.02 5.42 -23.70
C ALA A 102 11.70 4.74 -24.90
N GLU A 103 12.03 3.45 -24.79
CA GLU A 103 12.58 2.66 -25.89
C GLU A 103 11.62 2.54 -27.07
N ILE A 104 10.34 2.24 -26.81
CA ILE A 104 9.30 2.19 -27.84
C ILE A 104 9.19 3.55 -28.52
N THR A 105 9.13 4.64 -27.75
CA THR A 105 9.03 6.00 -28.31
C THR A 105 10.26 6.36 -29.15
N ALA A 106 11.46 5.97 -28.73
CA ALA A 106 12.69 6.19 -29.49
C ALA A 106 12.69 5.39 -30.81
N ALA A 107 12.27 4.12 -30.76
CA ALA A 107 12.14 3.28 -31.94
C ALA A 107 11.11 3.81 -32.93
N GLU A 108 9.98 4.35 -32.45
CA GLU A 108 8.96 4.99 -33.27
C GLU A 108 9.53 6.20 -34.02
N LYS A 109 10.28 7.07 -33.33
CA LYS A 109 10.95 8.22 -33.96
C LYS A 109 11.95 7.80 -35.04
N ALA A 110 12.73 6.75 -34.79
CA ALA A 110 13.67 6.23 -35.77
C ALA A 110 12.96 5.69 -37.03
N LEU A 111 11.84 4.97 -36.85
CA LEU A 111 11.04 4.47 -37.97
C LEU A 111 10.39 5.58 -38.80
N LEU A 112 9.95 6.66 -38.16
CA LEU A 112 9.44 7.84 -38.86
C LEU A 112 10.54 8.49 -39.70
N ALA A 113 11.74 8.66 -39.15
CA ALA A 113 12.88 9.21 -39.88
C ALA A 113 13.29 8.33 -41.07
N ASP A 114 13.28 7.00 -40.90
CA ASP A 114 13.56 6.06 -41.98
C ASP A 114 12.50 6.13 -43.09
N ASN A 115 11.23 6.27 -42.72
CA ASN A 115 10.13 6.43 -43.67
C ASN A 115 10.25 7.76 -44.45
N ASP A 116 10.55 8.87 -43.77
CA ASP A 116 10.79 10.16 -44.41
C ASP A 116 11.97 10.12 -45.39
N ALA A 117 13.06 9.44 -45.02
CA ALA A 117 14.21 9.24 -45.91
C ALA A 117 13.87 8.39 -47.14
N LEU A 118 13.03 7.36 -46.96
CA LEU A 118 12.52 6.53 -48.06
C LEU A 118 11.66 7.36 -49.02
N LEU A 119 10.77 8.22 -48.50
CA LEU A 119 9.93 9.11 -49.30
C LEU A 119 10.76 10.13 -50.09
N LYS A 120 11.81 10.69 -49.48
CA LYS A 120 12.75 11.58 -50.18
C LYS A 120 13.47 10.86 -51.33
N ARG A 121 13.99 9.65 -51.09
CA ARG A 121 14.60 8.84 -52.16
C ARG A 121 13.63 8.56 -53.30
N HIS A 122 12.37 8.26 -53.01
CA HIS A 122 11.36 8.06 -54.04
C HIS A 122 11.15 9.32 -54.89
N ALA A 123 11.09 10.49 -54.26
CA ALA A 123 10.99 11.77 -54.97
C ALA A 123 12.21 12.02 -55.87
N GLU A 124 13.43 11.79 -55.37
CA GLU A 124 14.67 11.94 -56.15
C GLU A 124 14.73 10.98 -57.37
N ILE A 125 14.33 9.71 -57.19
CA ILE A 125 14.24 8.73 -58.28
C ILE A 125 13.25 9.23 -59.35
N LYS A 126 12.12 9.80 -58.93
CA LYS A 126 11.09 10.32 -59.83
C LYS A 126 11.57 11.54 -60.60
N GLU A 127 12.25 12.48 -59.93
CA GLU A 127 12.79 13.69 -60.54
C GLU A 127 13.87 13.36 -61.57
N LYS A 128 14.82 12.49 -61.21
CA LYS A 128 15.95 12.10 -62.09
C LYS A 128 15.58 11.02 -63.10
N ALA A 129 14.33 10.56 -63.11
CA ALA A 129 13.90 9.45 -63.94
C ALA A 129 14.28 9.67 -65.41
N ALA A 130 14.00 10.85 -65.96
CA ALA A 130 14.25 11.18 -67.36
C ALA A 130 15.75 11.19 -67.75
N GLU A 131 16.64 11.39 -66.78
CA GLU A 131 18.10 11.46 -66.98
C GLU A 131 18.76 10.07 -66.83
N MET A 132 18.09 9.13 -66.16
CA MET A 132 18.56 7.76 -65.96
C MET A 132 18.30 6.88 -67.19
N SER A 133 19.24 6.00 -67.51
CA SER A 133 19.02 4.90 -68.44
C SER A 133 17.94 3.94 -67.91
N LYS A 134 17.37 3.13 -68.81
CA LYS A 134 16.38 2.11 -68.43
C LYS A 134 16.91 1.13 -67.37
N LYS A 135 18.21 0.80 -67.43
CA LYS A 135 18.86 -0.11 -66.48
C LYS A 135 19.01 0.54 -65.10
N GLU A 136 19.55 1.76 -65.03
CA GLU A 136 19.72 2.49 -63.77
C GLU A 136 18.38 2.74 -63.08
N ARG A 137 17.34 3.09 -63.84
CA ARG A 137 15.99 3.29 -63.29
C ARG A 137 15.43 1.99 -62.70
N ALA A 138 15.61 0.86 -63.37
CA ALA A 138 15.15 -0.43 -62.87
C ALA A 138 15.89 -0.84 -61.58
N GLU A 139 17.19 -0.61 -61.51
CA GLU A 139 18.00 -0.86 -60.31
C GLU A 139 17.60 0.05 -59.14
N ALA A 140 17.38 1.34 -59.39
CA ALA A 140 16.93 2.30 -58.37
C ALA A 140 15.54 1.98 -57.81
N VAL A 141 14.59 1.57 -58.68
CA VAL A 141 13.26 1.13 -58.24
C VAL A 141 13.36 -0.14 -57.40
N LYS A 142 14.17 -1.10 -57.81
CA LYS A 142 14.39 -2.34 -57.04
C LYS A 142 14.96 -2.05 -55.65
N GLU A 143 15.99 -1.21 -55.54
CA GLU A 143 16.55 -0.81 -54.24
C GLU A 143 15.52 -0.10 -53.36
N TYR A 144 14.69 0.77 -53.96
CA TYR A 144 13.59 1.41 -53.25
C TYR A 144 12.58 0.40 -52.71
N GLU A 145 12.13 -0.55 -53.54
CA GLU A 145 11.16 -1.58 -53.15
C GLU A 145 11.70 -2.47 -52.01
N GLU A 146 12.97 -2.87 -52.08
CA GLU A 146 13.63 -3.66 -51.03
C GLU A 146 13.72 -2.89 -49.70
N ARG A 147 14.09 -1.60 -49.75
CA ARG A 147 14.10 -0.74 -48.56
C ARG A 147 12.71 -0.51 -48.01
N ALA A 148 11.72 -0.29 -48.87
CA ALA A 148 10.32 -0.11 -48.49
C ALA A 148 9.77 -1.36 -47.79
N ALA A 149 10.03 -2.55 -48.35
CA ALA A 149 9.64 -3.81 -47.75
C ALA A 149 10.27 -4.01 -46.37
N SER A 150 11.57 -3.71 -46.23
CA SER A 150 12.28 -3.79 -44.95
C SER A 150 11.72 -2.82 -43.89
N ILE A 151 11.47 -1.56 -44.26
CA ILE A 151 10.88 -0.56 -43.35
C ILE A 151 9.45 -0.98 -42.95
N ASN A 152 8.64 -1.45 -43.89
CA ASN A 152 7.29 -1.92 -43.58
C ASN A 152 7.31 -3.11 -42.61
N ALA A 153 8.20 -4.08 -42.80
CA ALA A 153 8.36 -5.19 -41.87
C ALA A 153 8.73 -4.71 -40.45
N ARG A 154 9.62 -3.70 -40.34
CA ARG A 154 9.98 -3.10 -39.05
C ARG A 154 8.82 -2.34 -38.41
N ILE A 155 7.99 -1.65 -39.20
CA ILE A 155 6.78 -0.96 -38.73
C ILE A 155 5.80 -1.98 -38.14
N GLU A 156 5.53 -3.08 -38.84
CA GLU A 156 4.64 -4.14 -38.35
C GLU A 156 5.15 -4.76 -37.06
N ALA A 157 6.44 -5.09 -37.00
CA ALA A 157 7.08 -5.60 -35.79
C ALA A 157 6.99 -4.60 -34.62
N HIS A 158 7.16 -3.30 -34.89
CA HIS A 158 7.04 -2.25 -33.89
C HIS A 158 5.59 -2.08 -33.41
N ASN A 159 4.61 -2.13 -34.31
CA ASN A 159 3.19 -2.10 -33.97
C ASN A 159 2.80 -3.29 -33.08
N ALA A 160 3.31 -4.49 -33.38
CA ALA A 160 3.12 -5.67 -32.54
C ALA A 160 3.70 -5.45 -31.11
N LYS A 161 4.92 -4.89 -31.01
CA LYS A 161 5.52 -4.53 -29.71
C LYS A 161 4.69 -3.50 -28.94
N LYS A 162 4.16 -2.47 -29.61
CA LYS A 162 3.28 -1.47 -28.97
C LYS A 162 2.01 -2.10 -28.41
N ARG A 163 1.40 -3.06 -29.13
CA ARG A 163 0.21 -3.79 -28.64
C ARG A 163 0.55 -4.65 -27.43
N ALA A 164 1.63 -5.42 -27.50
CA ALA A 164 2.07 -6.23 -26.36
C ALA A 164 2.36 -5.38 -25.12
N PHE A 165 3.08 -4.26 -25.29
CA PHE A 165 3.35 -3.31 -24.22
C PHE A 165 2.08 -2.70 -23.64
N ALA A 166 1.07 -2.39 -24.46
CA ALA A 166 -0.21 -1.88 -23.97
C ALA A 166 -0.94 -2.91 -23.08
N GLU A 167 -0.88 -4.21 -23.41
CA GLU A 167 -1.44 -5.25 -22.54
C GLU A 167 -0.66 -5.39 -21.23
N GLU A 168 0.67 -5.29 -21.26
CA GLU A 168 1.49 -5.28 -20.04
C GLU A 168 1.18 -4.09 -19.13
N VAL A 169 0.96 -2.90 -19.70
CA VAL A 169 0.56 -1.71 -18.93
C VAL A 169 -0.79 -1.95 -18.25
N LYS A 170 -1.77 -2.55 -18.92
CA LYS A 170 -3.06 -2.90 -18.30
C LYS A 170 -2.91 -3.87 -17.14
N VAL A 171 -2.06 -4.89 -17.30
CA VAL A 171 -1.78 -5.86 -16.22
C VAL A 171 -1.14 -5.15 -15.03
N PHE A 172 -0.22 -4.22 -15.28
CA PHE A 172 0.40 -3.42 -14.23
C PHE A 172 -0.59 -2.47 -13.53
N GLU A 173 -1.49 -1.82 -14.28
CA GLU A 173 -2.57 -1.01 -13.72
C GLU A 173 -3.47 -1.83 -12.78
N ALA A 174 -3.86 -3.04 -13.18
CA ALA A 174 -4.63 -3.95 -12.33
C ALA A 174 -3.89 -4.33 -11.04
N ARG A 175 -2.57 -4.52 -11.10
CA ARG A 175 -1.74 -4.76 -9.90
C ARG A 175 -1.68 -3.55 -8.98
N ILE A 176 -1.59 -2.34 -9.52
CA ILE A 176 -1.66 -1.10 -8.71
C ILE A 176 -3.01 -1.02 -7.99
N GLU A 177 -4.11 -1.31 -8.68
CA GLU A 177 -5.44 -1.33 -8.06
C GLU A 177 -5.54 -2.36 -6.93
N GLU A 178 -5.02 -3.57 -7.14
CA GLU A 178 -4.99 -4.61 -6.12
C GLU A 178 -4.14 -4.19 -4.91
N PHE A 179 -2.95 -3.67 -5.15
CA PHE A 179 -2.07 -3.14 -4.10
C PHE A 179 -2.78 -2.04 -3.27
N ASN A 180 -3.45 -1.10 -3.94
CA ASN A 180 -4.20 -0.04 -3.26
C ASN A 180 -5.35 -0.60 -2.43
N LYS A 181 -6.10 -1.58 -2.94
CA LYS A 181 -7.16 -2.26 -2.18
C LYS A 181 -6.61 -2.93 -0.92
N LYS A 182 -5.47 -3.63 -1.01
CA LYS A 182 -4.83 -4.26 0.16
C LYS A 182 -4.38 -3.22 1.19
N LYS A 183 -3.80 -2.11 0.73
CA LYS A 183 -3.40 -0.98 1.57
C LYS A 183 -4.59 -0.39 2.32
N ASP A 184 -5.69 -0.14 1.61
CA ASP A 184 -6.90 0.43 2.22
C ASP A 184 -7.55 -0.55 3.20
N ALA A 185 -7.61 -1.84 2.86
CA ALA A 185 -8.08 -2.88 3.76
C ALA A 185 -7.21 -3.00 5.04
N LEU A 186 -5.90 -2.83 4.94
CA LEU A 186 -5.02 -2.81 6.11
C LEU A 186 -5.25 -1.59 6.99
N ALA A 187 -5.47 -0.41 6.38
CA ALA A 187 -5.82 0.80 7.13
C ALA A 187 -7.16 0.62 7.88
N GLU A 188 -8.18 0.08 7.21
CA GLU A 188 -9.49 -0.20 7.83
C GLU A 188 -9.36 -1.21 8.99
N ARG A 189 -8.47 -2.20 8.89
CA ARG A 189 -8.17 -3.11 10.01
C ARG A 189 -7.55 -2.37 11.19
N GLY A 190 -6.65 -1.42 10.94
CA GLY A 190 -6.08 -0.54 11.96
C GLY A 190 -7.14 0.27 12.70
N ASP A 191 -8.05 0.89 11.95
CA ASP A 191 -9.15 1.68 12.52
C ASP A 191 -10.08 0.80 13.36
N LYS A 192 -10.50 -0.35 12.82
CA LYS A 192 -11.34 -1.33 13.54
C LYS A 192 -10.68 -1.85 14.80
N LEU A 193 -9.36 -2.07 14.78
CA LEU A 193 -8.61 -2.46 15.97
C LEU A 193 -8.63 -1.33 17.02
N GLY A 194 -8.46 -0.08 16.61
CA GLY A 194 -8.59 1.09 17.49
C GLY A 194 -9.95 1.13 18.19
N ASP A 195 -11.02 1.05 17.41
CA ASP A 195 -12.40 1.02 17.92
C ASP A 195 -12.63 -0.17 18.87
N ALA A 196 -12.14 -1.36 18.49
CA ALA A 196 -12.28 -2.57 19.30
C ALA A 196 -11.51 -2.48 20.62
N GLN A 197 -10.34 -1.84 20.63
CA GLN A 197 -9.56 -1.59 21.83
C GLN A 197 -10.25 -0.58 22.75
N ASP A 198 -10.82 0.49 22.19
CA ASP A 198 -11.51 1.51 22.97
C ASP A 198 -12.83 0.98 23.56
N ALA A 199 -13.60 0.23 22.78
CA ALA A 199 -14.76 -0.49 23.26
C ALA A 199 -14.37 -1.48 24.37
N TRP A 200 -13.26 -2.20 24.23
CA TRP A 200 -12.79 -3.09 25.29
C TRP A 200 -12.35 -2.30 26.55
N ARG A 201 -11.65 -1.18 26.42
CA ARG A 201 -11.23 -0.35 27.56
C ARG A 201 -12.44 0.20 28.32
N SER A 202 -13.47 0.66 27.60
CA SER A 202 -14.66 1.24 28.20
C SER A 202 -15.55 0.19 28.85
N GLU A 203 -15.70 -0.99 28.24
CA GLU A 203 -16.61 -2.04 28.69
C GLU A 203 -15.98 -3.07 29.63
N CYS A 204 -14.66 -3.27 29.55
CA CYS A 204 -13.94 -4.32 30.29
C CYS A 204 -12.79 -3.78 31.14
N GLY A 205 -11.99 -2.84 30.60
CA GLY A 205 -10.68 -2.48 31.14
C GLY A 205 -10.65 -1.99 32.59
N ASN A 206 -11.71 -1.32 33.05
CA ASN A 206 -11.81 -0.78 34.41
C ASN A 206 -12.90 -1.45 35.27
N ARG A 207 -13.52 -2.54 34.80
CA ARG A 207 -14.59 -3.22 35.56
C ARG A 207 -13.99 -4.16 36.60
N PRO A 208 -14.48 -4.13 37.85
CA PRO A 208 -14.02 -5.07 38.87
C PRO A 208 -14.57 -6.47 38.61
N TYR A 209 -13.76 -7.49 38.88
CA TYR A 209 -14.11 -8.91 38.74
C TYR A 209 -13.60 -9.71 39.96
N ASP A 210 -14.11 -10.92 40.14
CA ASP A 210 -13.64 -11.84 41.19
C ASP A 210 -12.37 -12.57 40.72
N GLU A 211 -11.29 -12.51 41.50
CA GLU A 211 -10.02 -13.19 41.21
C GLU A 211 -10.19 -14.72 41.09
N LYS A 212 -11.18 -15.30 41.78
CA LYS A 212 -11.49 -16.74 41.67
C LYS A 212 -11.99 -17.10 40.28
N ASP A 213 -12.79 -16.23 39.68
CA ASP A 213 -13.31 -16.43 38.32
C ASP A 213 -12.16 -16.32 37.30
N GLU A 214 -11.24 -15.38 37.47
CA GLU A 214 -10.04 -15.29 36.63
C GLU A 214 -9.19 -16.57 36.71
N ILE A 215 -8.92 -17.08 37.91
CA ILE A 215 -8.14 -18.31 38.11
C ILE A 215 -8.84 -19.51 37.46
N ALA A 216 -10.16 -19.62 37.62
CA ALA A 216 -10.94 -20.68 36.98
C ALA A 216 -10.85 -20.61 35.46
N LEU A 217 -11.02 -19.42 34.87
CA LEU A 217 -10.92 -19.21 33.42
C LEU A 217 -9.52 -19.51 32.88
N LYS A 218 -8.46 -19.13 33.59
CA LYS A 218 -7.07 -19.46 33.20
C LYS A 218 -6.84 -20.97 33.19
N LYS A 219 -7.35 -21.70 34.19
CA LYS A 219 -7.27 -23.17 34.23
C LYS A 219 -8.07 -23.80 33.09
N GLU A 220 -9.29 -23.32 32.82
CA GLU A 220 -10.12 -23.77 31.70
C GLU A 220 -9.38 -23.58 30.35
N ALA A 221 -8.73 -22.43 30.15
CA ALA A 221 -7.97 -22.14 28.93
C ALA A 221 -6.76 -23.08 28.74
N GLN A 222 -5.97 -23.29 29.80
CA GLN A 222 -4.82 -24.21 29.77
C GLN A 222 -5.23 -25.66 29.49
N GLN A 223 -6.34 -26.10 30.08
CA GLN A 223 -6.89 -27.43 29.81
C GLN A 223 -7.35 -27.60 28.36
N LYS A 224 -8.03 -26.58 27.80
CA LYS A 224 -8.41 -26.59 26.38
C LYS A 224 -7.20 -26.66 25.45
N GLU A 225 -6.16 -25.87 25.73
CA GLU A 225 -4.94 -25.89 24.93
C GLU A 225 -4.24 -27.27 24.98
N ALA A 226 -4.17 -27.88 26.17
CA ALA A 226 -3.62 -29.23 26.33
C ALA A 226 -4.43 -30.29 25.57
N GLN A 227 -5.76 -30.19 25.58
CA GLN A 227 -6.64 -31.10 24.84
C GLN A 227 -6.52 -30.92 23.32
N GLN A 228 -6.42 -29.68 22.83
CA GLN A 228 -6.20 -29.40 21.41
C GLN A 228 -4.87 -29.98 20.90
N LYS A 229 -3.81 -29.87 21.70
CA LYS A 229 -2.50 -30.48 21.40
C LYS A 229 -2.54 -32.01 21.40
N ALA A 230 -3.29 -32.63 22.30
CA ALA A 230 -3.41 -34.08 22.38
C ALA A 230 -4.29 -34.69 21.27
N GLY A 231 -5.27 -33.95 20.75
CA GLY A 231 -6.16 -34.40 19.68
C GLY A 231 -5.66 -34.13 18.25
N SER A 232 -4.50 -33.48 18.10
CA SER A 232 -3.89 -33.17 16.79
C SER A 232 -2.70 -34.09 16.45
N GLN A 233 -2.51 -35.18 17.21
CA GLN A 233 -1.55 -36.26 16.95
C GLN A 233 -2.27 -37.48 16.38
#